data_AF-A0A2S2Q3H0-F1
#
_entry.id   AF-A0A2S2Q3H0-F1
#
_cell.length_a   1.000
_cell.length_b   1.000
_cell.length_c   1.000
_cell.angle_alpha   90.00
_cell.angle_beta   90.00
_cell.angle_gamma   90.00
#
_symmetry.space_group_name_H-M   'P 1'
#
loop_
_entity.id
_entity.type
_entity.pdbx_description
1 polymer ?
#
loop_
_entity_poly.entity_id
_entity_poly.type
_entity_poly.pdbx_seq_one_letter_code
_entity_poly.pdbx_strand_id
1 'polypeptide(L)'
;YLNAIQTMCPHILRYLATAVIINRSRRAAMKDLVKVIQQESYTYRDPITELLENLYVNFDFEGARDKLHECQIVLFNDFFLTACLDDFVENARLMIFETFCRIHQCISIGMLAEKLNMNPEEAECWIVNLIRNARLDAKIDSKLGHVVMGTQPLSPYQQLLEKIDTLSVRSEALQQLIERKVKAKTQEQDPLWYNP
;
A
#
# COMPACT_ATOMS: atom_id res chain seq x y z
N TYR A 1 23.19 -7.09 5.64
CA TYR A 1 22.39 -8.16 6.27
C TYR A 1 21.55 -8.96 5.26
N LEU A 2 21.04 -8.36 4.18
CA LEU A 2 20.31 -9.08 3.11
C LEU A 2 21.11 -10.27 2.53
N ASN A 3 22.38 -10.07 2.15
CA ASN A 3 23.22 -11.13 1.61
C ASN A 3 23.43 -12.31 2.58
N ALA A 4 23.47 -12.05 3.89
CA ALA A 4 23.60 -13.12 4.89
C ALA A 4 22.30 -13.94 5.01
N ILE A 5 21.14 -13.29 4.88
CA ILE A 5 19.83 -13.97 4.85
C ILE A 5 19.74 -14.84 3.59
N GLN A 6 20.10 -14.27 2.43
CA GLN A 6 20.10 -14.95 1.13
C GLN A 6 21.01 -16.19 1.05
N THR A 7 22.08 -16.23 1.85
CA THR A 7 23.12 -17.28 1.73
C THR A 7 23.10 -18.30 2.88
N MET A 8 22.63 -17.93 4.08
CA MET A 8 22.77 -18.79 5.27
C MET A 8 21.47 -19.14 5.99
N CYS A 9 20.44 -18.28 5.98
CA CYS A 9 19.24 -18.47 6.81
C CYS A 9 17.93 -18.06 6.10
N PRO A 10 17.39 -18.90 5.21
CA PRO A 10 16.16 -18.58 4.48
C PRO A 10 14.91 -18.56 5.38
N HIS A 11 14.91 -19.27 6.51
CA HIS A 11 13.78 -19.29 7.45
C HIS A 11 13.48 -17.95 8.13
N ILE A 12 14.43 -17.01 8.12
CA ILE A 12 14.24 -15.64 8.64
C ILE A 12 13.26 -14.86 7.73
N LEU A 13 13.20 -15.21 6.44
CA LEU A 13 12.32 -14.58 5.48
C LEU A 13 10.84 -14.68 5.90
N ARG A 14 10.47 -15.80 6.53
CA ARG A 14 9.14 -16.01 7.09
C ARG A 14 8.76 -14.91 8.09
N TYR A 15 9.58 -14.71 9.12
CA TYR A 15 9.33 -13.68 10.14
C TYR A 15 9.40 -12.26 9.58
N LEU A 16 10.29 -12.01 8.61
CA LEU A 16 10.38 -10.73 7.93
C LEU A 16 9.08 -10.44 7.16
N ALA A 17 8.55 -11.43 6.43
CA ALA A 17 7.29 -11.31 5.72
C ALA A 17 6.12 -11.04 6.66
N THR A 18 6.01 -11.80 7.78
CA THR A 18 4.97 -11.57 8.78
C THR A 18 5.05 -10.16 9.37
N ALA A 19 6.25 -9.69 9.72
CA ALA A 19 6.45 -8.35 10.28
C ALA A 19 6.08 -7.23 9.30
N VAL A 20 6.35 -7.42 8.00
CA VAL A 20 5.97 -6.45 6.96
C VAL A 20 4.46 -6.45 6.72
N ILE A 21 3.80 -7.61 6.77
CA ILE A 21 2.34 -7.72 6.63
C ILE A 21 1.62 -7.03 7.79
N ILE A 22 2.09 -7.23 9.03
CA ILE A 22 1.50 -6.60 10.22
C ILE A 22 1.69 -5.07 10.18
N ASN A 23 2.83 -4.59 9.71
CA ASN A 23 3.15 -3.17 9.73
C ASN A 23 2.71 -2.42 8.44
N ARG A 24 1.51 -1.83 8.49
CA ARG A 24 0.95 -1.02 7.38
C ARG A 24 1.83 0.14 6.93
N SER A 25 2.65 0.72 7.81
CA SER A 25 3.53 1.86 7.47
C SER A 25 4.67 1.46 6.52
N ARG A 26 5.03 0.16 6.47
CA ARG A 26 6.13 -0.36 5.65
C ARG A 26 5.69 -0.95 4.32
N ARG A 27 4.47 -0.65 3.85
CA ARG A 27 3.97 -1.13 2.54
C ARG A 27 4.85 -0.73 1.36
N ALA A 28 5.64 0.34 1.45
CA ALA A 28 6.63 0.68 0.44
C ALA A 28 7.70 -0.42 0.27
N ALA A 29 8.09 -1.08 1.36
CA ALA A 29 9.06 -2.17 1.37
C ALA A 29 8.46 -3.52 0.90
N MET A 30 7.13 -3.61 0.75
CA MET A 30 6.47 -4.83 0.26
C MET A 30 6.92 -5.19 -1.15
N LYS A 31 7.11 -4.19 -2.03
CA LYS A 31 7.57 -4.43 -3.41
C LYS A 31 8.97 -5.03 -3.46
N ASP A 32 9.85 -4.56 -2.60
CA ASP A 32 11.23 -5.07 -2.54
C ASP A 32 11.27 -6.44 -1.86
N LEU A 33 10.43 -6.66 -0.84
CA LEU A 33 10.26 -7.98 -0.22
C LEU A 33 9.78 -9.03 -1.23
N VAL A 34 8.78 -8.71 -2.05
CA VAL A 34 8.28 -9.65 -3.09
C VAL A 34 9.38 -10.02 -4.08
N LYS A 35 10.24 -9.06 -4.47
CA LYS A 35 11.40 -9.36 -5.33
C LYS A 35 12.40 -10.30 -4.66
N VAL A 36 12.67 -10.11 -3.37
CA VAL A 36 13.57 -10.99 -2.60
C VAL A 36 12.95 -12.39 -2.47
N ILE A 37 11.66 -12.49 -2.20
CA ILE A 37 10.93 -13.78 -2.14
C ILE A 37 11.01 -14.51 -3.49
N GLN A 38 10.77 -13.81 -4.60
CA GLN A 38 10.92 -14.41 -5.94
C GLN A 38 12.34 -14.89 -6.23
N GLN A 39 13.35 -14.17 -5.75
CA GLN A 39 14.73 -14.58 -5.89
C GLN A 39 15.06 -15.80 -5.03
N GLU A 40 14.49 -15.95 -3.83
CA GLU A 40 14.77 -17.04 -2.89
C GLU A 40 13.81 -18.25 -3.01
N SER A 41 12.79 -18.18 -3.87
CA SER A 41 11.73 -19.20 -4.02
C SER A 41 12.24 -20.58 -4.48
N TYR A 42 13.47 -20.66 -4.99
CA TYR A 42 14.13 -21.91 -5.38
C TYR A 42 14.71 -22.67 -4.18
N THR A 43 15.04 -21.97 -3.08
CA THR A 43 15.71 -22.54 -1.91
C THR A 43 14.73 -22.83 -0.77
N TYR A 44 13.72 -21.98 -0.60
CA TYR A 44 12.79 -22.08 0.54
C TYR A 44 11.38 -21.71 0.12
N ARG A 45 10.42 -22.52 0.56
CA ARG A 45 8.99 -22.30 0.38
C ARG A 45 8.29 -22.45 1.70
N ASP A 46 7.50 -21.44 2.02
CA ASP A 46 6.65 -21.39 3.20
C ASP A 46 5.25 -20.92 2.79
N PRO A 47 4.18 -21.36 3.47
CA PRO A 47 2.84 -20.88 3.16
C PRO A 47 2.71 -19.35 3.21
N ILE A 48 3.47 -18.66 4.08
CA ILE A 48 3.45 -17.19 4.19
C ILE A 48 4.13 -16.54 2.97
N THR A 49 5.24 -17.11 2.49
CA THR A 49 5.93 -16.59 1.29
C THR A 49 5.11 -16.89 0.03
N GLU A 50 4.49 -18.08 -0.04
CA GLU A 50 3.60 -18.47 -1.14
C GLU A 50 2.34 -17.60 -1.19
N LEU A 51 1.77 -17.21 -0.04
CA LEU A 51 0.66 -16.26 0.02
C LEU A 51 1.01 -14.93 -0.67
N LEU A 52 2.20 -14.39 -0.39
CA LEU A 52 2.67 -13.14 -1.01
C LEU A 52 2.96 -13.31 -2.51
N GLU A 53 3.51 -14.45 -2.91
CA GLU A 53 3.74 -14.78 -4.31
C GLU A 53 2.42 -14.88 -5.08
N ASN A 54 1.43 -15.59 -4.53
CA ASN A 54 0.11 -15.71 -5.14
C ASN A 54 -0.61 -14.36 -5.25
N LEU A 55 -0.48 -13.49 -4.24
CA LEU A 55 -1.16 -12.21 -4.23
C LEU A 55 -0.53 -11.17 -5.17
N TYR A 56 0.80 -11.08 -5.23
CA TYR A 56 1.51 -10.02 -5.97
C TYR A 56 2.10 -10.45 -7.32
N VAL A 57 2.27 -11.75 -7.56
CA VAL A 57 2.88 -12.29 -8.78
C VAL A 57 1.82 -12.96 -9.65
N ASN A 58 1.15 -13.97 -9.10
CA ASN A 58 0.20 -14.79 -9.86
C ASN A 58 -1.21 -14.19 -9.91
N PHE A 59 -1.54 -13.28 -8.98
CA PHE A 59 -2.90 -12.75 -8.77
C PHE A 59 -3.96 -13.86 -8.61
N ASP A 60 -3.57 -14.98 -8.01
CA ASP A 60 -4.48 -16.09 -7.71
C ASP A 60 -5.09 -15.90 -6.32
N PHE A 61 -6.34 -15.44 -6.30
CA PHE A 61 -7.09 -15.18 -5.08
C PHE A 61 -7.64 -16.46 -4.44
N GLU A 62 -7.84 -17.54 -5.20
CA GLU A 62 -8.30 -18.82 -4.63
C GLU A 62 -7.14 -19.48 -3.90
N GLY A 63 -5.99 -19.59 -4.56
CA GLY A 63 -4.76 -20.08 -3.95
C GLY A 63 -4.32 -19.23 -2.76
N ALA A 64 -4.46 -17.89 -2.83
CA ALA A 64 -4.14 -17.02 -1.70
C ALA A 64 -5.06 -17.28 -0.49
N ARG A 65 -6.36 -17.54 -0.69
CA ARG A 65 -7.28 -17.87 0.40
C ARG A 65 -6.91 -19.18 1.08
N ASP A 66 -6.66 -20.21 0.29
CA ASP A 66 -6.35 -21.54 0.83
C ASP A 66 -5.01 -21.50 1.58
N LYS A 67 -4.02 -20.77 1.05
CA LYS A 67 -2.75 -20.50 1.72
C LYS A 67 -2.90 -19.66 2.99
N LEU A 68 -3.85 -18.73 3.06
CA LEU A 68 -4.13 -17.97 4.28
C LEU A 68 -4.59 -18.90 5.42
N HIS A 69 -5.39 -19.94 5.11
CA HIS A 69 -5.80 -20.92 6.10
C HIS A 69 -4.62 -21.79 6.57
N GLU A 70 -3.76 -22.24 5.65
CA GLU A 70 -2.52 -22.94 6.00
C GLU A 70 -1.60 -22.06 6.88
N CYS A 71 -1.49 -20.77 6.56
CA CYS A 71 -0.71 -19.81 7.35
C CYS A 71 -1.20 -19.72 8.79
N GLN A 72 -2.52 -19.73 9.04
CA GLN A 72 -3.07 -19.69 10.39
C GLN A 72 -2.59 -20.86 11.24
N ILE A 73 -2.58 -22.07 10.66
CA ILE A 73 -2.11 -23.28 11.35
C ILE A 73 -0.60 -23.19 11.63
N VAL A 74 0.18 -22.74 10.65
CA VAL A 74 1.65 -22.59 10.80
C VAL A 74 2.00 -21.51 11.83
N LEU A 75 1.29 -20.39 11.83
CA LEU A 75 1.47 -19.28 12.78
C LEU A 75 1.06 -19.67 14.21
N PHE A 76 -0.01 -20.46 14.34
CA PHE A 76 -0.46 -20.95 15.64
C PHE A 76 0.57 -21.87 16.31
N ASN A 77 1.26 -22.69 15.50
CA ASN A 77 2.30 -23.60 15.97
C ASN A 77 3.65 -22.91 16.24
N ASP A 78 3.79 -21.61 15.96
CA ASP A 78 5.03 -20.86 16.11
C ASP A 78 5.06 -20.03 17.40
N PHE A 79 6.08 -20.27 18.23
CA PHE A 79 6.24 -19.65 19.55
C PHE A 79 6.29 -18.11 19.52
N PHE A 80 6.84 -17.49 18.48
CA PHE A 80 7.01 -16.03 18.43
C PHE A 80 5.83 -15.30 17.78
N LEU A 81 5.04 -15.99 16.96
CA LEU A 81 4.02 -15.39 16.11
C LEU A 81 2.59 -15.63 16.60
N THR A 82 2.39 -16.48 17.62
CA THR A 82 1.06 -16.75 18.20
C THR A 82 0.35 -15.47 18.65
N ALA A 83 1.08 -14.52 19.25
CA ALA A 83 0.50 -13.27 19.76
C ALA A 83 0.05 -12.30 18.65
N CYS A 84 0.55 -12.48 17.42
CA CYS A 84 0.27 -11.61 16.28
C CYS A 84 -0.62 -12.27 15.22
N LEU A 85 -1.22 -13.43 15.53
CA LEU A 85 -2.00 -14.21 14.57
C LEU A 85 -3.22 -13.43 14.08
N ASP A 86 -4.00 -12.86 15.00
CA ASP A 86 -5.22 -12.12 14.66
C ASP A 86 -4.90 -10.88 13.81
N ASP A 87 -3.85 -10.14 14.20
CA ASP A 87 -3.35 -8.99 13.45
C ASP A 87 -2.86 -9.39 12.05
N PHE A 88 -2.19 -10.53 11.93
CA PHE A 88 -1.73 -11.04 10.64
C PHE A 88 -2.91 -11.38 9.73
N VAL A 89 -3.89 -12.13 10.23
CA VAL A 89 -5.06 -12.55 9.45
C VAL A 89 -5.85 -11.34 8.96
N GLU A 90 -6.11 -10.38 9.85
CA GLU A 90 -6.83 -9.17 9.49
C GLU A 90 -6.05 -8.35 8.45
N ASN A 91 -4.75 -8.14 8.64
CA ASN A 91 -3.94 -7.41 7.66
C ASN A 91 -3.80 -8.15 6.32
N ALA A 92 -3.74 -9.48 6.32
CA ALA A 92 -3.72 -10.28 5.09
C ALA A 92 -5.06 -10.17 4.34
N ARG A 93 -6.20 -10.26 5.03
CA ARG A 93 -7.53 -10.02 4.45
C ARG A 93 -7.64 -8.64 3.80
N LEU A 94 -7.12 -7.61 4.47
CA LEU A 94 -7.06 -6.26 3.94
C LEU A 94 -6.21 -6.15 2.68
N MET A 95 -5.06 -6.81 2.63
CA MET A 95 -4.20 -6.82 1.44
C MET A 95 -4.85 -7.52 0.24
N ILE A 96 -5.52 -8.65 0.50
CA ILE A 96 -6.29 -9.38 -0.53
C ILE A 96 -7.37 -8.45 -1.08
N PHE A 97 -8.15 -7.82 -0.20
CA PHE A 97 -9.22 -6.91 -0.60
C PHE A 97 -8.71 -5.67 -1.35
N GLU A 98 -7.62 -5.04 -0.90
CA GLU A 98 -7.04 -3.86 -1.54
C GLU A 98 -6.53 -4.19 -2.95
N THR A 99 -5.88 -5.33 -3.11
CA THR A 99 -5.45 -5.84 -4.41
C THR A 99 -6.66 -6.13 -5.30
N PHE A 100 -7.71 -6.73 -4.73
CA PHE A 100 -8.94 -7.05 -5.44
C PHE A 100 -9.68 -5.79 -5.93
N CYS A 101 -9.81 -4.78 -5.07
CA CYS A 101 -10.44 -3.49 -5.37
C CYS A 101 -9.64 -2.63 -6.36
N ARG A 102 -8.32 -2.82 -6.43
CA ARG A 102 -7.50 -2.14 -7.43
C ARG A 102 -7.73 -2.69 -8.84
N ILE A 103 -8.08 -3.97 -8.96
CA ILE A 103 -8.26 -4.64 -10.25
C ILE A 103 -9.73 -4.57 -10.71
N HIS A 104 -10.68 -4.74 -9.79
CA HIS A 104 -12.10 -4.83 -10.09
C HIS A 104 -12.85 -3.55 -9.73
N GLN A 105 -13.56 -2.98 -10.72
CA GLN A 105 -14.38 -1.79 -10.52
C GLN A 105 -15.73 -2.11 -9.85
N CYS A 106 -16.27 -3.31 -10.09
CA CYS A 106 -17.53 -3.78 -9.50
C CYS A 106 -17.30 -5.12 -8.82
N ILE A 107 -17.64 -5.22 -7.55
CA ILE A 107 -17.39 -6.40 -6.71
C ILE A 107 -18.70 -6.85 -6.09
N SER A 108 -19.03 -8.14 -6.19
CA SER A 108 -20.15 -8.73 -5.43
C SER A 108 -19.73 -9.01 -4.00
N ILE A 109 -20.54 -8.55 -3.03
CA ILE A 109 -20.33 -8.82 -1.60
C ILE A 109 -20.38 -10.32 -1.33
N GLY A 110 -21.24 -11.07 -2.03
CA GLY A 110 -21.34 -12.53 -1.88
C GLY A 110 -20.04 -13.25 -2.27
N MET A 111 -19.43 -12.86 -3.40
CA MET A 111 -18.15 -13.43 -3.83
C MET A 111 -17.02 -13.06 -2.86
N LEU A 112 -17.05 -11.86 -2.29
CA LEU A 112 -16.06 -11.44 -1.31
C LEU A 112 -16.18 -12.21 0.02
N ALA A 113 -17.42 -12.42 0.48
CA ALA A 113 -17.71 -13.18 1.68
C ALA A 113 -17.16 -14.62 1.58
N GLU A 114 -17.37 -15.28 0.43
CA GLU A 114 -16.81 -16.61 0.13
C GLU A 114 -15.28 -16.63 0.07
N LYS A 115 -14.65 -15.53 -0.39
CA LYS A 115 -13.19 -15.42 -0.48
C LYS A 115 -12.53 -15.10 0.87
N LEU A 116 -13.22 -14.42 1.76
CA LEU A 116 -12.70 -14.01 3.07
C LEU A 116 -13.08 -14.96 4.22
N ASN A 117 -13.84 -16.02 3.93
CA ASN A 117 -14.42 -16.96 4.90
C ASN A 117 -15.20 -16.23 6.00
N MET A 118 -16.12 -15.35 5.60
CA MET A 118 -16.98 -14.56 6.48
C MET A 118 -18.42 -14.58 5.98
N ASN A 119 -19.37 -14.34 6.88
CA ASN A 119 -20.77 -14.22 6.48
C ASN A 119 -20.98 -12.95 5.63
N PRO A 120 -21.96 -12.93 4.71
CA PRO A 120 -22.18 -11.76 3.85
C PRO A 120 -22.53 -10.49 4.64
N GLU A 121 -23.23 -10.60 5.77
CA GLU A 121 -23.53 -9.47 6.66
C GLU A 121 -22.28 -8.95 7.39
N GLU A 122 -21.44 -9.86 7.86
CA GLU A 122 -20.16 -9.51 8.50
C GLU A 122 -19.20 -8.88 7.48
N ALA A 123 -19.21 -9.40 6.24
CA ALA A 123 -18.45 -8.85 5.14
C ALA A 123 -18.87 -7.41 4.81
N GLU A 124 -20.18 -7.12 4.78
CA GLU A 124 -20.66 -5.76 4.54
C GLU A 124 -20.19 -4.80 5.65
N CYS A 125 -20.33 -5.19 6.93
CA CYS A 125 -19.84 -4.39 8.06
C CYS A 125 -18.33 -4.17 7.99
N TRP A 126 -17.58 -5.22 7.66
CA TRP A 126 -16.13 -5.18 7.51
C TRP A 126 -15.69 -4.24 6.38
N ILE A 127 -16.32 -4.33 5.21
CA ILE A 127 -16.07 -3.45 4.06
C ILE A 127 -16.40 -1.98 4.42
N VAL A 128 -17.50 -1.72 5.11
CA VAL A 128 -17.88 -0.37 5.54
C VAL A 128 -16.85 0.21 6.50
N ASN A 129 -16.41 -0.55 7.49
CA ASN A 129 -15.35 -0.15 8.42
C ASN A 129 -14.03 0.12 7.68
N LEU A 130 -13.74 -0.69 6.65
CA LEU A 130 -12.56 -0.50 5.83
C LEU A 130 -12.61 0.78 5.00
N ILE A 131 -13.72 1.07 4.33
CA ILE A 131 -13.89 2.30 3.53
C ILE A 131 -13.78 3.54 4.44
N ARG A 132 -14.37 3.51 5.64
CA ARG A 132 -14.29 4.59 6.62
C ARG A 132 -12.87 4.82 7.13
N ASN A 133 -12.13 3.75 7.42
CA ASN A 133 -10.79 3.84 8.01
C ASN A 133 -9.68 4.07 6.96
N ALA A 134 -9.82 3.52 5.75
CA ALA A 134 -8.81 3.57 4.69
C ALA A 134 -9.02 4.69 3.67
N ARG A 135 -10.07 5.52 3.81
CA ARG A 135 -10.42 6.60 2.86
C ARG A 135 -10.46 6.10 1.41
N LEU A 136 -11.04 4.92 1.20
CA LEU A 136 -11.23 4.39 -0.14
C LEU A 136 -12.43 5.07 -0.78
N ASP A 137 -12.25 5.64 -1.98
CA ASP A 137 -13.35 6.18 -2.77
C ASP A 137 -14.15 5.01 -3.37
N ALA A 138 -15.12 4.51 -2.61
CA ALA A 138 -15.99 3.41 -3.01
C ALA A 138 -17.45 3.72 -2.68
N LYS A 139 -18.36 3.31 -3.56
CA LYS A 139 -19.82 3.37 -3.36
C LYS A 139 -20.35 1.96 -3.15
N ILE A 140 -21.19 1.78 -2.13
CA ILE A 140 -21.81 0.49 -1.83
C ILE A 140 -23.28 0.55 -2.24
N ASP A 141 -23.68 -0.32 -3.15
CA ASP A 141 -25.06 -0.54 -3.56
C ASP A 141 -25.65 -1.73 -2.77
N SER A 142 -26.09 -1.44 -1.54
CA SER A 142 -26.65 -2.45 -0.62
C SER A 142 -27.86 -3.20 -1.22
N LYS A 143 -28.61 -2.58 -2.14
CA LYS A 143 -29.76 -3.22 -2.83
C LYS A 143 -29.36 -4.31 -3.82
N LEU A 144 -28.20 -4.19 -4.46
CA LEU A 144 -27.70 -5.16 -5.43
C LEU A 144 -26.56 -6.01 -4.86
N GLY A 145 -26.10 -5.71 -3.64
CA GLY A 145 -24.97 -6.39 -3.01
C GLY A 145 -23.65 -6.14 -3.77
N HIS A 146 -23.50 -4.96 -4.38
CA HIS A 146 -22.31 -4.61 -5.15
C HIS A 146 -21.55 -3.44 -4.54
N VAL A 147 -20.23 -3.53 -4.55
CA VAL A 147 -19.32 -2.42 -4.22
C VAL A 147 -18.73 -1.92 -5.53
N VAL A 148 -18.98 -0.65 -5.84
CA VAL A 148 -18.43 0.03 -7.02
C VAL A 148 -17.31 0.96 -6.58
N MET A 149 -16.09 0.67 -7.04
CA MET A 149 -14.93 1.51 -6.76
C MET A 149 -15.00 2.79 -7.61
N GLY A 150 -14.90 3.93 -6.94
CA GLY A 150 -14.85 5.26 -7.54
C GLY A 150 -13.45 5.60 -8.05
N THR A 151 -12.81 4.71 -8.81
CA THR A 151 -11.59 5.07 -9.53
C THR A 151 -11.98 5.93 -10.74
N GLN A 152 -12.34 7.20 -10.51
CA GLN A 152 -12.38 8.16 -11.60
C GLN A 152 -10.94 8.38 -12.05
N PRO A 153 -10.57 8.03 -13.31
CA PRO A 153 -9.31 8.50 -13.84
C PRO A 153 -9.32 10.02 -13.77
N LEU A 154 -8.31 10.61 -13.12
CA LEU A 154 -8.16 12.06 -13.08
C LEU A 154 -8.26 12.60 -14.50
N SER A 155 -9.23 13.49 -14.73
CA SER A 155 -9.41 14.12 -16.03
C SER A 155 -8.08 14.76 -16.46
N PRO A 156 -7.69 14.69 -17.75
CA PRO A 156 -6.46 15.34 -18.24
C PRO A 156 -6.36 16.82 -17.82
N TYR A 157 -7.50 17.51 -17.71
CA TYR A 157 -7.58 18.89 -17.23
C TYR A 157 -7.19 19.03 -15.76
N GLN A 158 -7.56 18.07 -14.91
CA GLN A 158 -7.27 18.09 -13.49
C GLN A 158 -5.79 17.79 -13.21
N GLN A 159 -5.18 16.88 -13.98
CA GLN A 159 -3.73 16.68 -13.96
C GLN A 159 -2.96 17.92 -14.43
N LEU A 160 -3.49 18.64 -15.43
CA LEU A 160 -2.91 19.90 -15.89
C LEU A 160 -3.01 20.97 -14.80
N LEU A 161 -4.15 21.08 -14.12
CA LEU A 161 -4.36 22.03 -13.03
C LEU A 161 -3.38 21.81 -11.87
N GLU A 162 -3.22 20.56 -11.40
CA GLU A 162 -2.26 20.23 -10.33
C GLU A 162 -0.81 20.57 -10.71
N LYS A 163 -0.43 20.34 -11.97
CA LYS A 163 0.89 20.72 -12.48
C LYS A 163 1.06 22.23 -12.55
N ILE A 164 0.01 22.97 -12.92
CA ILE A 164 0.03 24.44 -12.97
C ILE A 164 0.13 25.03 -11.56
N ASP A 165 -0.61 24.51 -10.58
CA ASP A 165 -0.55 25.00 -9.19
C ASP A 165 0.84 24.81 -8.60
N THR A 166 1.42 23.62 -8.78
CA THR A 166 2.79 23.35 -8.30
C THR A 166 3.85 24.21 -9.01
N LEU A 167 3.66 24.50 -10.31
CA LEU A 167 4.52 25.44 -11.06
C LEU A 167 4.33 26.89 -10.60
N SER A 168 3.10 27.32 -10.35
CA SER A 168 2.75 28.68 -9.93
C SER A 168 3.39 29.01 -8.58
N VAL A 169 3.25 28.13 -7.58
CA VAL A 169 3.88 28.31 -6.26
C VAL A 169 5.40 28.39 -6.38
N ARG A 170 6.01 27.55 -7.23
CA ARG A 170 7.46 27.61 -7.48
C ARG A 170 7.88 28.89 -8.17
N SER A 171 7.07 29.40 -9.11
CA SER A 171 7.33 30.65 -9.83
C SER A 171 7.27 31.86 -8.90
N GLU A 172 6.24 31.94 -8.03
CA GLU A 172 6.12 32.99 -7.03
C GLU A 172 7.30 32.99 -6.05
N ALA A 173 7.70 31.81 -5.55
CA ALA A 173 8.85 31.69 -4.67
C ALA A 173 10.16 32.15 -5.36
N LEU A 174 10.34 31.82 -6.64
CA LEU A 174 11.50 32.23 -7.42
C LEU A 174 11.49 33.74 -7.69
N GLN A 175 10.32 34.32 -7.98
CA GLN A 175 10.15 35.76 -8.14
C GLN A 175 10.52 36.51 -6.85
N GLN A 176 10.06 36.04 -5.69
CA GLN A 176 10.44 36.63 -4.40
C GLN A 176 11.95 36.54 -4.14
N LEU A 177 12.60 35.43 -4.50
CA LEU A 177 14.05 35.27 -4.38
C LEU A 177 14.81 36.23 -5.32
N ILE A 178 14.32 36.41 -6.55
CA ILE A 178 14.90 37.36 -7.51
C ILE A 178 14.72 38.79 -7.00
N GLU A 179 13.54 39.19 -6.53
CA GLU A 179 13.31 40.52 -5.97
C GLU A 179 14.22 40.82 -4.78
N ARG A 180 14.44 39.84 -3.89
CA ARG A 180 15.40 39.97 -2.78
C ARG A 180 16.84 40.13 -3.28
N LYS A 181 17.26 39.35 -4.29
CA LYS A 181 18.59 39.46 -4.90
C LYS A 181 18.80 40.79 -5.64
N VAL A 182 17.77 41.29 -6.32
CA VAL A 182 17.82 42.58 -7.03
C VAL A 182 17.92 43.72 -6.01
N LYS A 183 17.11 43.73 -4.95
CA LYS A 183 17.21 44.72 -3.87
C LYS A 183 18.58 44.72 -3.19
N ALA A 184 19.16 43.54 -2.94
CA ALA A 184 20.51 43.43 -2.38
C ALA A 184 21.58 44.01 -3.32
N LYS A 185 21.48 43.77 -4.63
CA LYS A 185 22.39 44.36 -5.63
C LYS A 185 22.23 45.88 -5.76
N THR A 186 21.01 46.39 -5.67
CA THR A 186 20.75 47.84 -5.73
C THR A 186 21.31 48.55 -4.49
N GLN A 187 21.24 47.92 -3.31
CA GLN A 187 21.86 48.46 -2.08
C GLN A 187 23.40 48.44 -2.09
N GLU A 188 24.03 47.50 -2.81
CA GLU A 188 25.50 47.52 -3.03
C GLU A 188 25.95 48.57 -4.05
N GLN A 189 25.05 49.10 -4.88
CA GLN A 189 25.36 50.05 -5.96
C GLN A 189 25.17 51.54 -5.63
N ASP A 190 24.75 51.89 -4.40
CA ASP A 190 24.75 53.27 -3.92
C ASP A 190 26.06 53.60 -3.16
N PRO A 191 27.11 54.11 -3.82
CA PRO A 191 28.26 54.68 -3.12
C PRO A 191 27.82 55.99 -2.42
N LEU A 192 28.09 56.06 -1.12
CA LEU A 192 27.89 57.16 -0.16
C LEU A 192 28.57 58.51 -0.50
N TRP A 193 28.77 58.88 -1.77
CA TRP A 193 29.55 60.06 -2.17
C TRP A 193 28.73 61.17 -2.84
N TYR A 194 27.50 61.42 -2.38
CA TYR A 194 26.80 62.66 -2.73
C TYR A 194 26.28 63.36 -1.48
N ASN A 195 27.04 64.34 -1.01
CA ASN A 195 26.47 65.56 -0.44
C ASN A 195 27.44 66.73 -0.72
N PRO A 196 26.95 67.84 -1.31
CA PRO A 196 27.73 69.07 -1.51
C PRO A 196 28.01 69.82 -0.21
#